data_AF-A0AAV2THR9-F1
#
_entry.id   AF-A0AAV2THR9-F1
#
_cell.length_a   1.000
_cell.length_b   1.000
_cell.length_c   1.000
_cell.angle_alpha   90.00
_cell.angle_beta   90.00
_cell.angle_gamma   90.00
#
_symmetry.space_group_name_H-M   'P 1'
#
loop_
_entity.id
_entity.type
_entity.pdbx_description
1 polymer ?
#
loop_
_entity_poly.entity_id
_entity_poly.type
_entity_poly.pdbx_seq_one_letter_code
_entity_poly.pdbx_strand_id
1 'polypeptide(L)'
;MADPRLRRLTIGTNVVRRIAKEKTKYEEEVEKQTKVYEDKVAAKADEHDIKMAKALLDESKMMIPDCEIREERALCNLNNLLQECEGDLGDSKEFQEAKAIYAEFSHPAEHT
;
A
#
# COMPACT_ATOMS: atom_id res chain seq x y z
N MET A 1 -17.18 24.40 16.41
CA MET A 1 -16.59 23.90 15.15
C MET A 1 -15.61 22.80 15.52
N ALA A 2 -15.63 21.67 14.83
CA ALA A 2 -14.61 20.63 15.05
C ALA A 2 -13.24 21.18 14.67
N ASP A 3 -12.19 20.78 15.40
CA ASP A 3 -10.83 21.22 15.12
C ASP A 3 -10.43 20.84 13.69
N PRO A 4 -9.97 21.79 12.84
CA PRO A 4 -9.55 21.51 11.48
C PRO A 4 -8.49 20.41 11.36
N ARG A 5 -7.68 20.18 12.40
CA ARG A 5 -6.66 19.13 12.44
C ARG A 5 -7.26 17.72 12.47
N LEU A 6 -8.39 17.52 13.16
CA LEU A 6 -9.10 16.23 13.18
C LEU A 6 -9.53 15.81 11.78
N ARG A 7 -10.03 16.76 10.98
CA ARG A 7 -10.37 16.50 9.57
C ARG A 7 -9.13 16.11 8.75
N ARG A 8 -7.97 16.74 9.00
CA ARG A 8 -6.71 16.39 8.32
C ARG A 8 -6.25 14.99 8.70
N LEU A 9 -6.36 14.58 9.96
CA LEU A 9 -6.09 13.22 10.42
C LEU A 9 -6.97 12.19 9.72
N THR A 10 -8.29 12.42 9.65
CA THR A 10 -9.20 11.52 8.92
C THR A 10 -8.83 11.41 7.45
N ILE A 11 -8.49 12.52 6.80
CA ILE A 11 -8.06 12.51 5.40
C ILE A 11 -6.76 11.73 5.23
N GLY A 12 -5.73 12.00 6.05
CA GLY A 12 -4.45 11.31 6.00
C GLY A 12 -4.59 9.80 6.22
N THR A 13 -5.41 9.41 7.20
CA THR A 13 -5.74 8.01 7.51
C THR A 13 -6.39 7.31 6.31
N ASN A 14 -7.36 7.96 5.67
CA ASN A 14 -8.03 7.41 4.50
C ASN A 14 -7.11 7.30 3.28
N VAL A 15 -6.16 8.22 3.12
CA VAL A 15 -5.15 8.16 2.05
C VAL A 15 -4.26 6.93 2.23
N VAL A 16 -3.72 6.71 3.44
CA VAL A 16 -2.90 5.51 3.74
C VAL A 16 -3.70 4.24 3.47
N ARG A 17 -4.92 4.14 4.00
CA ARG A 17 -5.81 2.98 3.81
C ARG A 17 -6.10 2.68 2.35
N ARG A 18 -6.24 3.72 1.51
CA ARG A 18 -6.49 3.56 0.08
C ARG A 18 -5.24 3.06 -0.64
N ILE A 19 -4.07 3.64 -0.36
CA ILE A 19 -2.81 3.22 -1.00
C ILE A 19 -2.47 1.78 -0.63
N ALA A 20 -2.66 1.40 0.64
CA ALA A 20 -2.50 0.01 1.07
C ALA A 20 -3.38 -0.96 0.26
N LYS A 21 -4.67 -0.62 0.06
CA LYS A 21 -5.57 -1.42 -0.78
C LYS A 21 -5.16 -1.45 -2.26
N GLU A 22 -4.59 -0.36 -2.78
CA GLU A 22 -4.05 -0.32 -4.14
C GLU A 22 -2.84 -1.28 -4.24
N LYS A 23 -1.91 -1.22 -3.29
CA LYS A 23 -0.76 -2.12 -3.20
C LYS A 23 -1.16 -3.60 -3.17
N THR A 24 -2.08 -3.98 -2.28
CA THR A 24 -2.57 -5.37 -2.21
C THR A 24 -3.15 -5.86 -3.54
N LYS A 25 -3.87 -5.00 -4.28
CA LYS A 25 -4.40 -5.39 -5.60
C LYS A 25 -3.29 -5.63 -6.63
N TYR A 26 -2.23 -4.82 -6.60
CA TYR A 26 -1.10 -5.02 -7.49
C TYR A 26 -0.30 -6.27 -7.11
N GLU A 27 -0.14 -6.56 -5.83
CA GLU A 27 0.47 -7.81 -5.33
C GLU A 27 -0.33 -9.04 -5.79
N GLU A 28 -1.65 -9.02 -5.61
CA GLU A 28 -2.54 -10.10 -6.11
C GLU A 28 -2.43 -10.29 -7.63
N GLU A 29 -2.27 -9.21 -8.39
CA GLU A 29 -2.09 -9.29 -9.85
C GLU A 29 -0.74 -9.90 -10.21
N VAL A 30 0.32 -9.53 -9.50
CA VAL A 30 1.66 -10.13 -9.66
C VAL A 30 1.62 -11.62 -9.33
N GLU A 31 0.92 -12.04 -8.28
CA GLU A 31 0.75 -13.46 -7.97
C GLU A 31 0.01 -14.22 -9.08
N LYS A 32 -1.09 -13.66 -9.60
CA LYS A 32 -1.84 -14.28 -10.71
C LYS A 32 -0.97 -14.43 -11.94
N GLN A 33 -0.25 -13.37 -12.31
CA GLN A 33 0.59 -13.37 -13.50
C GLN A 33 1.83 -14.27 -13.31
N THR A 34 2.30 -14.43 -12.08
CA THR A 34 3.36 -15.40 -11.73
C THR A 34 2.87 -16.82 -11.97
N LYS A 35 1.67 -17.17 -11.49
CA LYS A 35 1.06 -18.50 -11.75
C LYS A 35 0.89 -18.76 -13.24
N VAL A 36 0.40 -17.78 -14.01
CA VAL A 36 0.28 -17.91 -15.47
C VAL A 36 1.64 -18.17 -16.13
N TYR A 37 2.68 -17.46 -15.71
CA TYR A 37 4.04 -17.68 -16.22
C TYR A 37 4.56 -19.08 -15.86
N GLU A 38 4.43 -19.50 -14.60
CA GLU A 38 4.84 -20.82 -14.12
C GLU A 38 4.10 -21.95 -14.84
N ASP A 39 2.79 -21.82 -15.03
CA ASP A 39 1.96 -22.79 -15.75
C ASP A 39 2.42 -22.94 -17.20
N LYS A 40 2.73 -21.83 -17.89
CA LYS A 40 3.27 -21.88 -19.27
C LYS A 40 4.65 -22.54 -19.33
N VAL A 41 5.51 -22.28 -18.35
CA VAL A 41 6.84 -22.90 -18.26
C VAL A 41 6.69 -24.41 -18.00
N ALA A 42 5.82 -24.80 -17.06
CA ALA A 42 5.55 -26.19 -16.71
C ALA A 42 4.93 -26.98 -17.89
N ALA A 43 4.02 -26.34 -18.63
CA ALA A 43 3.41 -26.90 -19.84
C ALA A 43 4.39 -26.99 -21.03
N LYS A 44 5.62 -26.47 -20.91
CA LYS A 44 6.59 -26.34 -22.00
C LYS A 44 5.97 -25.68 -23.23
N ALA A 45 5.23 -24.60 -23.00
CA ALA A 45 4.65 -23.79 -24.06
C ALA A 45 5.73 -23.20 -24.98
N ASP A 46 5.31 -22.62 -26.10
CA ASP A 46 6.23 -21.98 -27.04
C ASP A 46 7.03 -20.84 -26.38
N GLU A 47 8.26 -20.65 -26.84
CA GLU A 47 9.17 -19.63 -26.29
C GLU A 47 8.59 -18.21 -26.42
N HIS A 48 7.84 -17.93 -27.48
CA HIS A 48 7.13 -16.67 -27.65
C HIS A 48 6.07 -16.46 -26.56
N ASP A 49 5.30 -17.49 -26.24
CA ASP A 49 4.23 -17.42 -25.24
C ASP A 49 4.75 -17.25 -23.81
N ILE A 50 5.89 -17.88 -23.51
CA ILE A 50 6.59 -17.73 -22.23
C ILE A 50 7.17 -16.31 -22.11
N LYS A 51 7.81 -15.80 -23.18
CA LYS A 51 8.32 -14.41 -23.21
C LYS A 51 7.21 -13.39 -23.02
N MET A 52 6.05 -13.59 -23.65
CA MET A 52 4.91 -12.68 -23.51
C MET A 52 4.33 -12.72 -22.09
N ALA A 53 4.20 -13.91 -21.49
CA ALA A 53 3.75 -14.03 -20.10
C ALA A 53 4.73 -13.40 -19.11
N LYS A 54 6.04 -13.50 -19.37
CA LYS A 54 7.07 -12.85 -18.58
C LYS A 54 7.03 -11.32 -18.71
N ALA A 55 6.84 -10.79 -19.91
CA ALA A 55 6.71 -9.35 -20.12
C ALA A 55 5.52 -8.77 -19.32
N LEU A 56 4.36 -9.43 -19.37
CA LEU A 56 3.20 -9.07 -18.55
C LEU A 56 3.51 -9.15 -17.05
N LEU A 57 4.23 -10.18 -16.60
CA LEU A 57 4.63 -10.30 -15.19
C LEU A 57 5.53 -9.14 -14.75
N ASP A 58 6.49 -8.78 -15.58
CA ASP A 58 7.42 -7.69 -15.31
C ASP A 58 6.69 -6.34 -15.31
N GLU A 59 5.73 -6.12 -16.22
CA GLU A 59 4.86 -4.93 -16.21
C GLU A 59 4.02 -4.81 -14.93
N SER A 60 3.42 -5.91 -14.46
CA SER A 60 2.68 -5.93 -13.19
C SER A 60 3.60 -5.62 -12.01
N LYS A 61 4.83 -6.18 -11.99
CA LYS A 61 5.82 -5.94 -10.92
C LYS A 61 6.30 -4.50 -10.88
N MET A 62 6.41 -3.83 -12.03
CA MET A 62 6.84 -2.42 -12.10
C MET A 62 5.88 -1.45 -11.39
N MET A 63 4.65 -1.86 -11.06
CA MET A 63 3.68 -1.02 -10.36
C MET A 63 3.85 -1.02 -8.83
N ILE A 64 4.45 -2.07 -8.24
CA ILE A 64 4.62 -2.19 -6.79
C ILE A 64 5.51 -1.08 -6.22
N PRO A 65 6.68 -0.74 -6.81
CA PRO A 65 7.56 0.28 -6.25
C PRO A 65 6.92 1.68 -6.18
N ASP A 66 6.08 2.06 -7.15
CA ASP A 66 5.37 3.35 -7.10
C ASP A 66 4.36 3.39 -5.93
N CYS A 67 3.69 2.26 -5.66
CA CYS A 67 2.77 2.15 -4.53
C CYS A 67 3.52 2.27 -3.19
N GLU A 68 4.68 1.62 -3.05
CA GLU A 68 5.51 1.71 -1.85
C GLU A 68 5.99 3.14 -1.59
N ILE A 69 6.50 3.84 -2.63
CA ILE A 69 6.94 5.24 -2.49
C ILE A 69 5.77 6.14 -2.07
N ARG A 70 4.57 5.91 -2.63
CA ARG A 70 3.37 6.68 -2.26
C ARG A 70 2.91 6.37 -0.84
N GLU A 71 2.99 5.12 -0.42
CA GLU A 71 2.67 4.64 0.93
C GLU A 71 3.59 5.30 1.96
N GLU A 72 4.90 5.26 1.74
CA GLU A 72 5.90 5.91 2.60
C GLU A 72 5.65 7.42 2.74
N ARG A 73 5.35 8.11 1.63
CA ARG A 73 5.02 9.54 1.65
C ARG A 73 3.73 9.81 2.43
N ALA A 74 2.71 8.98 2.26
CA ALA A 74 1.45 9.11 2.99
C ALA A 74 1.65 8.86 4.49
N LEU A 75 2.46 7.87 4.86
CA LEU A 75 2.82 7.58 6.25
C LEU A 75 3.63 8.70 6.88
N CYS A 76 4.60 9.27 6.17
CA CYS A 76 5.36 10.42 6.63
C CYS A 76 4.43 11.62 6.90
N ASN A 77 3.50 11.89 5.98
CA ASN A 77 2.50 12.95 6.16
C ASN A 77 1.57 12.66 7.37
N LEU A 78 1.12 11.41 7.54
CA LEU A 78 0.28 11.02 8.67
C LEU A 78 1.02 11.15 10.00
N ASN A 79 2.30 10.77 10.05
CA ASN A 79 3.14 10.92 11.23
C ASN A 79 3.31 12.39 11.63
N ASN A 80 3.59 13.27 10.67
CA ASN A 80 3.69 14.71 10.93
C ASN A 80 2.38 15.27 11.51
N LEU A 81 1.23 14.84 10.99
CA LEU A 81 -0.08 15.22 11.52
C LEU A 81 -0.32 14.67 12.94
N LEU A 82 0.13 13.46 13.23
CA LEU A 82 0.06 12.89 14.59
C LEU A 82 0.93 13.70 15.56
N GLN A 83 2.15 14.06 15.20
CA GLN A 83 3.02 14.90 16.06
C GLN A 83 2.40 16.28 16.33
N GLU A 84 1.73 16.89 15.34
CA GLU A 84 1.00 18.16 15.51
C GLU A 84 -0.21 18.06 16.47
N CYS A 85 -0.74 16.84 16.68
CA CYS A 85 -1.98 16.59 17.41
C CYS A 85 -1.80 15.87 18.76
N GLU A 86 -0.62 15.32 19.04
CA GLU A 86 -0.37 14.43 20.18
C GLU A 86 -0.61 15.08 21.55
N GLY A 87 -0.47 16.40 21.67
CA GLY A 87 -0.75 17.13 22.91
C GLY A 87 -2.24 17.38 23.16
N ASP A 88 -2.89 18.13 22.26
CA ASP A 88 -4.24 18.67 22.51
C ASP A 88 -5.37 17.73 22.06
N LEU A 89 -5.10 16.82 21.13
CA LEU A 89 -6.09 15.99 20.44
C LEU A 89 -5.84 14.48 20.60
N GLY A 90 -4.93 14.09 21.50
CA GLY A 90 -4.53 12.69 21.71
C GLY A 90 -5.69 11.75 22.11
N ASP A 91 -6.70 12.28 22.81
CA ASP A 91 -7.87 11.52 23.25
C ASP A 91 -8.99 11.44 22.20
N SER A 92 -8.83 12.13 21.06
CA SER A 92 -9.83 12.08 19.98
C SER A 92 -9.82 10.73 19.28
N LYS A 93 -11.00 10.30 18.80
CA LYS A 93 -11.14 9.04 18.07
C LYS A 93 -10.34 9.06 16.77
N GLU A 94 -10.32 10.20 16.10
CA GLU A 94 -9.60 10.43 14.86
C GLU A 94 -8.10 10.29 15.04
N PHE A 95 -7.56 10.78 16.16
CA PHE A 95 -6.14 10.61 16.50
C PHE A 95 -5.79 9.15 16.80
N GLN A 96 -6.60 8.47 17.61
CA GLN A 96 -6.36 7.05 17.94
C GLN A 96 -6.44 6.16 16.69
N GLU A 97 -7.42 6.40 15.80
CA GLU A 97 -7.52 5.68 14.53
C GLU A 97 -6.31 5.96 13.63
N ALA A 98 -5.92 7.23 13.47
CA ALA A 98 -4.75 7.61 12.70
C ALA A 98 -3.47 6.95 13.24
N LYS A 99 -3.30 6.89 14.56
CA LYS A 99 -2.16 6.26 15.22
C LYS A 99 -2.15 4.74 15.03
N ALA A 100 -3.31 4.09 15.10
CA ALA A 100 -3.43 2.66 14.85
C ALA A 100 -3.06 2.31 13.39
N ILE A 101 -3.60 3.07 12.43
CA ILE A 101 -3.28 2.90 11.00
C ILE A 101 -1.81 3.20 10.73
N TYR A 102 -1.27 4.27 11.30
CA TYR A 102 0.16 4.55 11.18
C TYR A 102 1.00 3.38 11.71
N ALA A 103 0.68 2.80 12.87
CA ALA A 103 1.41 1.66 13.42
C ALA A 103 1.30 0.39 12.54
N GLU A 104 0.11 0.12 11.98
CA GLU A 104 -0.16 -1.02 11.10
C GLU A 104 0.70 -0.98 9.83
N PHE A 105 0.88 0.20 9.23
CA PHE A 105 1.60 0.35 7.95
C PHE A 105 3.03 0.89 8.10
N SER A 106 3.40 1.49 9.24
CA SER A 106 4.76 1.98 9.51
C SER A 106 5.73 0.86 9.86
N HIS A 107 5.23 -0.23 10.43
CA HIS A 107 6.02 -1.43 10.57
C HIS A 107 5.65 -2.26 9.34
N PRO A 108 6.59 -2.50 8.40
CA PRO A 108 6.40 -3.58 7.45
C PRO A 108 6.41 -4.86 8.28
N ALA A 109 5.27 -5.19 8.89
CA ALA A 109 5.00 -6.54 9.28
C ALA A 109 5.25 -7.34 8.02
N GLU A 110 6.19 -8.25 8.12
CA GLU A 110 6.60 -9.20 7.11
C GLU A 110 5.34 -9.85 6.53
N HIS A 111 4.73 -9.22 5.52
CA HIS A 111 3.74 -9.84 4.67
C HIS A 111 4.55 -10.79 3.79
N THR A 112 4.87 -11.90 4.43
CA THR A 112 5.52 -13.10 3.93
C THR A 112 4.48 -13.96 3.24
#